data_AF-X1QD46-F1
#
_entry.id   AF-X1QD46-F1
#
_cell.length_a   1.000
_cell.length_b   1.000
_cell.length_c   1.000
_cell.angle_alpha   90.00
_cell.angle_beta   90.00
_cell.angle_gamma   90.00
#
_symmetry.space_group_name_H-M   'P 1'
#
loop_
_entity.id
_entity.type
_entity.pdbx_description
1 polymer ?
#
loop_
_entity_poly.entity_id
_entity_poly.type
_entity_poly.pdbx_seq_one_letter_code
_entity_poly.pdbx_strand_id
1 'polypeptide(L)'
;MIICKSADEIRLMREAGRIVAKVFSKIEEIIKPGIATDYIDKIAEEIITGEKAVPAFKGYVGKVGKKPFPSNVCISIDEQVVHGIPGKRVIRDGELVSIDIGVKINGFYGDATRTYKVGNVSKIAERLWNATREALDESVELCVVGNRLSDISSVIENRATKDGFSVVKDFVGHGIGREMHEEPQILNYGPPGQGPVLKRGMVLAIEPMFNQGSSDVEILALVQSTAMVFFFRNFGAIPNFDFMHVALIIITLTAGTTLIMWLGELINIHGIGNGISLIIFASIISRIPGELLSLFRLRGTNYFFLALFAILSIGIIIAVILIQQGERKIPVQYAKRIVGRKVFGGQSTYIPLKVNQSGVMPLILAISVMLFPATIAQFILNKSNCLFA
;
A
#
# COMPACT_ATOMS: atom_id res chain seq x y z
N MET A 1 20.48 1.80 -10.39
CA MET A 1 21.80 2.25 -9.88
C MET A 1 21.56 3.49 -9.05
N ILE A 2 22.09 3.57 -7.82
CA ILE A 2 21.86 4.75 -6.95
C ILE A 2 22.76 5.90 -7.40
N ILE A 3 22.16 7.04 -7.75
CA ILE A 3 22.86 8.21 -8.28
C ILE A 3 23.28 9.12 -7.12
N CYS A 4 24.58 9.33 -6.97
CA CYS A 4 25.14 10.32 -6.05
C CYS A 4 25.38 11.63 -6.80
N LYS A 5 24.72 12.69 -6.37
CA LYS A 5 24.72 14.02 -7.00
C LYS A 5 26.01 14.76 -6.67
N SER A 6 26.50 15.50 -7.65
CA SER A 6 27.61 16.44 -7.44
C SER A 6 27.18 17.62 -6.56
N ALA A 7 28.16 18.37 -6.04
CA ALA A 7 27.87 19.56 -5.24
C ALA A 7 27.05 20.61 -6.02
N ASP A 8 27.24 20.68 -7.34
CA ASP A 8 26.55 21.62 -8.22
C ASP A 8 25.09 21.21 -8.43
N GLU A 9 24.84 19.92 -8.65
CA GLU A 9 23.49 19.36 -8.75
C GLU A 9 22.73 19.53 -7.42
N ILE A 10 23.38 19.33 -6.28
CA ILE A 10 22.77 19.61 -4.96
C ILE A 10 22.42 21.09 -4.81
N ARG A 11 23.23 22.02 -5.33
CA ARG A 11 22.89 23.45 -5.31
C ARG A 11 21.66 23.76 -6.17
N LEU A 12 21.52 23.10 -7.32
CA LEU A 12 20.32 23.24 -8.16
C LEU A 12 19.08 22.65 -7.49
N MET A 13 19.20 21.48 -6.85
CA MET A 13 18.11 20.86 -6.10
C MET A 13 17.67 21.71 -4.90
N ARG A 14 18.59 22.44 -4.25
CA ARG A 14 18.26 23.37 -3.18
C ARG A 14 17.27 24.44 -3.63
N GLU A 15 17.32 24.86 -4.89
CA GLU A 15 16.38 25.83 -5.44
C GLU A 15 14.96 25.24 -5.55
N ALA A 16 14.84 23.99 -5.99
CA ALA A 16 13.55 23.29 -5.99
C ALA A 16 12.98 23.19 -4.56
N GLY A 17 13.81 22.80 -3.60
CA GLY A 17 13.42 22.75 -2.18
C GLY A 17 13.04 24.11 -1.59
N ARG A 18 13.70 25.21 -2.01
CA ARG A 18 13.34 26.58 -1.60
C ARG A 18 11.94 26.95 -2.05
N ILE A 19 11.57 26.59 -3.29
CA ILE A 19 10.23 26.87 -3.83
C ILE A 19 9.18 26.03 -3.09
N VAL A 20 9.43 24.75 -2.86
CA VAL A 20 8.57 23.89 -2.04
C VAL A 20 8.33 24.50 -0.65
N ALA A 21 9.40 24.95 0.02
CA ALA A 21 9.30 25.62 1.31
C ALA A 21 8.47 26.92 1.25
N LYS A 22 8.61 27.72 0.18
CA LYS A 22 7.82 28.93 -0.03
C LYS A 22 6.32 28.63 -0.16
N VAL A 23 5.96 27.55 -0.85
CA VAL A 23 4.55 27.12 -0.95
C VAL A 23 4.04 26.69 0.43
N PHE A 24 4.81 25.91 1.19
CA PHE A 24 4.42 25.52 2.56
C PHE A 24 4.23 26.71 3.50
N SER A 25 5.12 27.72 3.45
CA SER A 25 4.94 28.94 4.24
C SER A 25 3.63 29.65 3.89
N LYS A 26 3.25 29.67 2.61
CA LYS A 26 1.96 30.27 2.24
C LYS A 26 0.77 29.44 2.72
N ILE A 27 0.86 28.12 2.63
CA ILE A 27 -0.16 27.19 3.11
C ILE A 27 -0.40 27.36 4.61
N GLU A 28 0.66 27.50 5.40
CA GLU A 28 0.59 27.74 6.84
C GLU A 28 -0.21 29.00 7.21
N GLU A 29 -0.14 30.06 6.39
CA GLU A 29 -0.92 31.29 6.62
C GLU A 29 -2.43 31.12 6.35
N ILE A 30 -2.79 30.22 5.44
CA ILE A 30 -4.16 30.13 4.92
C ILE A 30 -4.92 28.91 5.45
N ILE A 31 -4.24 27.86 5.88
CA ILE A 31 -4.89 26.59 6.21
C ILE A 31 -5.71 26.72 7.50
N LYS A 32 -7.03 26.57 7.35
CA LYS A 32 -8.01 26.69 8.43
C LYS A 32 -9.33 26.02 8.02
N PRO A 33 -10.24 25.74 8.98
CA PRO A 33 -11.58 25.26 8.67
C PRO A 33 -12.30 26.20 7.69
N GLY A 34 -13.01 25.63 6.72
CA GLY A 34 -13.77 26.37 5.70
C GLY A 34 -13.03 26.64 4.40
N ILE A 35 -11.74 26.28 4.29
CA ILE A 35 -10.97 26.44 3.04
C ILE A 35 -11.21 25.23 2.11
N ALA A 36 -11.48 25.50 0.83
CA ALA A 36 -11.58 24.47 -0.19
C ALA A 36 -10.19 24.00 -0.64
N THR A 37 -10.04 22.70 -0.88
CA THR A 37 -8.77 22.10 -1.32
C THR A 37 -8.31 22.61 -2.69
N ASP A 38 -9.22 22.93 -3.61
CA ASP A 38 -8.87 23.55 -4.91
C ASP A 38 -8.30 24.97 -4.77
N TYR A 39 -8.64 25.70 -3.71
CA TYR A 39 -8.04 27.01 -3.43
C TYR A 39 -6.56 26.87 -3.07
N ILE A 40 -6.21 25.87 -2.26
CA ILE A 40 -4.83 25.55 -1.91
C ILE A 40 -4.04 25.14 -3.16
N ASP A 41 -4.61 24.30 -4.02
CA ASP A 41 -3.98 23.86 -5.28
C ASP A 41 -3.67 25.04 -6.22
N LYS A 42 -4.61 25.99 -6.36
CA LYS A 42 -4.41 27.21 -7.15
C LYS A 42 -3.28 28.09 -6.62
N ILE A 43 -3.21 28.29 -5.30
CA ILE A 43 -2.14 29.07 -4.67
C ILE A 43 -0.77 28.40 -4.88
N ALA A 44 -0.72 27.07 -4.78
CA ALA A 44 0.51 26.33 -5.06
C ALA A 44 0.95 26.54 -6.53
N GLU A 45 0.03 26.42 -7.49
CA GLU A 45 0.31 26.68 -8.91
C GLU A 45 0.82 28.09 -9.16
N GLU A 46 0.18 29.11 -8.58
CA GLU A 46 0.57 30.52 -8.72
C GLU A 46 2.00 30.78 -8.21
N ILE A 47 2.35 30.22 -7.04
CA ILE A 47 3.69 30.39 -6.46
C ILE A 47 4.74 29.65 -7.30
N ILE A 48 4.48 28.40 -7.66
CA ILE A 48 5.43 27.55 -8.40
C ILE A 48 5.71 28.16 -9.78
N THR A 49 4.65 28.54 -10.52
CA THR A 49 4.79 29.13 -11.85
C THR A 49 5.38 30.54 -11.80
N GLY A 50 5.08 31.32 -10.76
CA GLY A 50 5.69 32.64 -10.53
C GLY A 50 7.21 32.58 -10.31
N GLU A 51 7.72 31.48 -9.78
CA GLU A 51 9.16 31.20 -9.65
C GLU A 51 9.78 30.58 -10.92
N LYS A 52 9.01 30.53 -12.02
CA LYS A 52 9.39 29.87 -13.30
C LYS A 52 9.71 28.38 -13.15
N ALA A 53 9.12 27.74 -12.15
CA ALA A 53 9.19 26.30 -11.95
C ALA A 53 7.92 25.62 -12.48
N VAL A 54 7.96 24.28 -12.54
CA VAL A 54 6.85 23.45 -13.01
C VAL A 54 6.32 22.59 -11.85
N PRO A 55 5.00 22.56 -11.61
CA PRO A 55 4.40 21.61 -10.68
C PRO A 55 4.70 20.18 -11.14
N ALA A 56 5.33 19.37 -10.30
CA ALA A 56 5.82 18.05 -10.71
C ALA A 56 4.69 17.02 -10.91
N PHE A 57 3.55 17.21 -10.22
CA PHE A 57 2.48 16.21 -10.18
C PHE A 57 1.45 16.39 -11.29
N LYS A 58 1.19 17.61 -11.73
CA LYS A 58 0.18 17.88 -12.77
C LYS A 58 0.60 17.26 -14.10
N GLY A 59 -0.21 16.34 -14.60
CA GLY A 59 0.10 15.56 -15.80
C GLY A 59 1.07 14.40 -15.57
N TYR A 60 1.50 14.14 -14.33
CA TYR A 60 2.38 13.02 -14.02
C TYR A 60 1.66 11.69 -14.27
N VAL A 61 2.27 10.82 -15.07
CA VAL A 61 1.77 9.47 -15.35
C VAL A 61 2.68 8.50 -14.63
N GLY A 62 2.14 7.81 -13.62
CA GLY A 62 2.84 6.74 -12.93
C GLY A 62 2.92 5.47 -13.79
N LYS A 63 2.24 4.40 -13.37
CA LYS A 63 2.23 3.13 -14.09
C LYS A 63 1.48 3.24 -15.43
N VAL A 64 1.98 2.51 -16.43
CA VAL A 64 1.39 2.42 -17.78
C VAL A 64 -0.11 2.12 -17.69
N GLY A 65 -0.94 2.91 -18.39
CA GLY A 65 -2.39 2.75 -18.45
C GLY A 65 -3.19 3.54 -17.40
N LYS A 66 -2.55 4.26 -16.48
CA LYS A 66 -3.25 5.19 -15.57
C LYS A 66 -3.45 6.56 -16.20
N LYS A 67 -4.55 7.22 -15.85
CA LYS A 67 -4.80 8.63 -16.22
C LYS A 67 -3.72 9.52 -15.58
N PRO A 68 -3.26 10.58 -16.27
CA PRO A 68 -2.37 11.58 -15.67
C PRO A 68 -3.00 12.19 -14.42
N PHE A 69 -2.19 12.47 -13.40
CA PHE A 69 -2.65 13.14 -12.19
C PHE A 69 -3.10 14.58 -12.52
N PRO A 70 -4.31 15.02 -12.08
CA PRO A 70 -4.94 16.22 -12.63
C PRO A 70 -4.54 17.53 -11.95
N SER A 71 -3.91 17.48 -10.78
CA SER A 71 -3.70 18.63 -9.89
C SER A 71 -2.22 18.93 -9.64
N ASN A 72 -1.92 20.09 -9.08
CA ASN A 72 -0.56 20.58 -8.84
C ASN A 72 0.05 20.01 -7.56
N VAL A 73 -0.78 19.81 -6.53
CA VAL A 73 -0.43 19.21 -5.24
C VAL A 73 -1.32 18.02 -4.94
N CYS A 74 -0.89 17.14 -4.03
CA CYS A 74 -1.78 16.14 -3.44
C CYS A 74 -2.28 16.67 -2.08
N ILE A 75 -3.58 16.54 -1.80
CA ILE A 75 -4.16 16.90 -0.51
C ILE A 75 -4.95 15.70 -0.01
N SER A 76 -4.42 15.05 1.03
CA SER A 76 -4.99 13.85 1.63
C SER A 76 -5.50 14.17 3.03
N ILE A 77 -6.80 14.00 3.24
CA ILE A 77 -7.49 14.34 4.50
C ILE A 77 -7.83 13.05 5.25
N ASP A 78 -7.53 13.02 6.55
CA ASP A 78 -7.84 11.94 7.50
C ASP A 78 -7.49 10.54 7.00
N GLU A 79 -8.46 9.73 6.56
CA GLU A 79 -8.24 8.35 6.13
C GLU A 79 -7.49 8.21 4.80
N GLN A 80 -7.30 9.31 4.07
CA GLN A 80 -6.57 9.32 2.81
C GLN A 80 -5.06 9.28 3.09
N VAL A 81 -4.43 8.17 2.71
CA VAL A 81 -2.99 7.96 2.97
C VAL A 81 -2.11 8.88 2.11
N VAL A 82 -2.28 8.85 0.78
CA VAL A 82 -1.51 9.65 -0.19
C VAL A 82 -2.35 9.93 -1.43
N HIS A 83 -1.87 10.86 -2.28
CA HIS A 83 -2.42 11.16 -3.60
C HIS A 83 -3.89 11.61 -3.63
N GLY A 84 -4.40 12.19 -2.54
CA GLY A 84 -5.70 12.84 -2.56
C GLY A 84 -5.75 13.96 -3.60
N ILE A 85 -6.81 14.00 -4.40
CA ILE A 85 -6.97 14.95 -5.51
C ILE A 85 -7.72 16.20 -5.01
N PRO A 86 -7.11 17.40 -5.06
CA PRO A 86 -7.78 18.65 -4.74
C PRO A 86 -9.07 18.87 -5.54
N GLY A 87 -10.07 19.48 -4.90
CA GLY A 87 -11.34 19.79 -5.53
C GLY A 87 -12.24 20.65 -4.64
N LYS A 88 -13.56 20.47 -4.77
CA LYS A 88 -14.55 21.25 -4.00
C LYS A 88 -14.66 20.83 -2.52
N ARG A 89 -13.86 19.85 -2.06
CA ARG A 89 -13.82 19.43 -0.66
C ARG A 89 -13.33 20.59 0.21
N VAL A 90 -14.15 20.98 1.18
CA VAL A 90 -13.87 22.03 2.17
C VAL A 90 -13.35 21.41 3.44
N ILE A 91 -12.17 21.82 3.90
CA ILE A 91 -11.51 21.35 5.14
C ILE A 91 -12.35 21.74 6.36
N ARG A 92 -12.46 20.84 7.34
CA ARG A 92 -13.26 21.01 8.56
C ARG A 92 -12.37 21.12 9.80
N ASP A 93 -12.96 21.60 10.87
CA ASP A 93 -12.35 21.60 12.20
C ASP A 93 -12.16 20.15 12.68
N GLY A 94 -10.97 19.85 13.20
CA GLY A 94 -10.61 18.56 13.76
C GLY A 94 -9.93 17.58 12.78
N GLU A 95 -9.70 17.98 11.54
CA GLU A 95 -9.10 17.13 10.49
C GLU A 95 -7.57 17.20 10.47
N LEU A 96 -6.93 16.09 10.12
CA LEU A 96 -5.54 16.07 9.67
C LEU A 96 -5.49 16.24 8.16
N VAL A 97 -4.68 17.19 7.68
CA VAL A 97 -4.56 17.50 6.25
C VAL A 97 -3.11 17.38 5.82
N SER A 98 -2.78 16.33 5.08
CA SER A 98 -1.48 16.12 4.44
C SER A 98 -1.44 16.79 3.08
N ILE A 99 -0.46 17.67 2.87
CA ILE A 99 -0.25 18.36 1.61
C ILE A 99 1.13 18.01 1.09
N ASP A 100 1.16 17.42 -0.10
CA ASP A 100 2.36 16.97 -0.80
C ASP A 100 2.65 17.87 -1.99
N ILE A 101 3.91 18.27 -2.14
CA ILE A 101 4.35 19.30 -3.08
C ILE A 101 5.63 18.87 -3.80
N GLY A 102 5.48 18.52 -5.07
CA GLY A 102 6.58 18.31 -5.99
C GLY A 102 6.81 19.51 -6.92
N VAL A 103 8.05 19.95 -7.06
CA VAL A 103 8.46 21.05 -7.95
C VAL A 103 9.62 20.62 -8.83
N LYS A 104 9.56 20.95 -10.11
CA LYS A 104 10.69 20.81 -11.05
C LYS A 104 11.21 22.18 -11.48
N ILE A 105 12.50 22.42 -11.26
CA ILE A 105 13.20 23.61 -11.76
C ILE A 105 14.62 23.24 -12.19
N ASN A 106 15.11 23.85 -13.28
CA ASN A 106 16.47 23.62 -13.81
C ASN A 106 16.80 22.13 -14.05
N GLY A 107 15.80 21.32 -14.40
CA GLY A 107 15.96 19.88 -14.64
C GLY A 107 16.07 19.01 -13.38
N PHE A 108 15.82 19.57 -12.20
CA PHE A 108 15.83 18.86 -10.93
C PHE A 108 14.50 18.96 -10.20
N TYR A 109 14.16 17.90 -9.47
CA TYR A 109 12.98 17.81 -8.64
C TYR A 109 13.30 18.14 -7.17
N GLY A 110 12.35 18.78 -6.50
CA GLY A 110 12.26 18.90 -5.07
C GLY A 110 10.89 18.41 -4.63
N ASP A 111 10.84 17.76 -3.48
CA ASP A 111 9.66 17.07 -3.00
C ASP A 111 9.60 17.08 -1.48
N ALA A 112 8.42 17.32 -0.94
CA ALA A 112 8.14 17.18 0.47
C ALA A 112 6.63 17.21 0.72
N THR A 113 6.23 16.48 1.76
CA THR A 113 4.88 16.49 2.32
C THR A 113 4.89 17.08 3.73
N ARG A 114 3.84 17.81 4.10
CA ARG A 114 3.56 18.20 5.50
C ARG A 114 2.11 17.88 5.87
N THR A 115 1.90 17.35 7.06
CA THR A 115 0.57 17.19 7.65
C THR A 115 0.28 18.33 8.61
N TYR A 116 -0.91 18.90 8.52
CA TYR A 116 -1.41 19.99 9.36
C TYR A 116 -2.54 19.52 10.26
N LYS A 117 -2.51 19.95 11.52
CA LYS A 117 -3.64 19.83 12.45
C LYS A 117 -4.57 21.02 12.24
N VAL A 118 -5.74 20.81 11.63
CA VAL A 118 -6.66 21.91 11.32
C VAL A 118 -7.70 22.07 12.43
N GLY A 119 -7.56 23.13 13.22
CA GLY A 119 -8.48 23.38 14.34
C GLY A 119 -8.27 22.41 15.50
N ASN A 120 -9.34 21.94 16.13
CA ASN A 120 -9.27 21.09 17.33
C ASN A 120 -9.27 19.58 17.00
N VAL A 121 -8.09 19.03 16.71
CA VAL A 121 -7.95 17.59 16.41
C VAL A 121 -8.14 16.71 17.65
N SER A 122 -8.54 15.46 17.43
CA SER A 122 -8.67 14.47 18.51
C SER A 122 -7.31 14.12 19.13
N LYS A 123 -7.30 13.63 20.37
CA LYS A 123 -6.07 13.18 21.04
C LYS A 123 -5.34 12.08 20.28
N ILE A 124 -6.07 11.17 19.63
CA ILE A 124 -5.46 10.10 18.85
C ILE A 124 -4.85 10.61 17.55
N ALA A 125 -5.51 11.56 16.87
CA ALA A 125 -4.97 12.24 15.70
C ALA A 125 -3.71 13.05 16.05
N GLU A 126 -3.70 13.74 17.20
CA GLU A 126 -2.51 14.44 17.69
C GLU A 126 -1.35 13.50 17.99
N ARG A 127 -1.63 12.34 18.62
CA ARG A 127 -0.61 11.30 18.86
C ARG A 127 -0.06 10.74 17.56
N LEU A 128 -0.92 10.45 16.58
CA LEU A 128 -0.52 9.96 15.26
C LEU A 128 0.38 10.98 14.56
N TRP A 129 -0.03 12.25 14.54
CA TRP A 129 0.73 13.33 13.95
C TRP A 129 2.11 13.52 14.60
N ASN A 130 2.17 13.51 15.94
CA ASN A 130 3.44 13.60 16.67
C ASN A 130 4.34 12.42 16.37
N ALA A 131 3.82 11.18 16.44
CA ALA A 131 4.60 9.97 16.20
C ALA A 131 5.19 9.92 14.79
N THR A 132 4.40 10.27 13.76
CA THR A 132 4.88 10.32 12.36
C THR A 132 5.96 11.39 12.18
N ARG A 133 5.78 12.56 12.80
CA ARG A 133 6.77 13.64 12.75
C ARG A 133 8.08 13.25 13.43
N GLU A 134 8.01 12.71 14.65
CA GLU A 134 9.19 12.23 15.38
C GLU A 134 9.91 11.12 14.60
N ALA A 135 9.18 10.22 13.95
CA ALA A 135 9.78 9.19 13.09
C ALA A 135 10.58 9.80 11.93
N LEU A 136 10.06 10.85 11.29
CA LEU A 136 10.75 11.56 10.22
C LEU A 136 12.01 12.27 10.75
N ASP A 137 11.88 12.99 11.88
CA ASP A 137 12.99 13.72 12.48
C ASP A 137 14.14 12.77 12.86
N GLU A 138 13.83 11.64 13.53
CA GLU A 138 14.81 10.60 13.87
C GLU A 138 15.41 9.93 12.62
N SER A 139 14.62 9.76 11.56
CA SER A 139 15.11 9.23 10.28
C SER A 139 16.12 10.14 9.61
N VAL A 140 15.92 11.47 9.69
CA VAL A 140 16.84 12.46 9.14
C VAL A 140 18.16 12.46 9.92
N GLU A 141 18.13 12.28 11.24
CA GLU A 141 19.34 12.14 12.06
C GLU A 141 20.20 10.93 11.66
N LEU A 142 19.56 9.86 11.16
CA LEU A 142 20.25 8.67 10.67
C LEU A 142 20.85 8.82 9.27
N CYS A 143 20.62 9.94 8.57
CA CYS A 143 21.15 10.21 7.23
C CYS A 143 22.64 10.60 7.24
N VAL A 144 23.45 9.78 7.89
CA VAL A 144 24.90 9.95 8.06
C VAL A 144 25.66 9.00 7.15
N VAL A 145 26.73 9.49 6.54
CA VAL A 145 27.60 8.67 5.66
C VAL A 145 28.13 7.46 6.43
N GLY A 146 27.92 6.26 5.89
CA GLY A 146 28.32 5.01 6.52
C GLY A 146 27.17 4.23 7.17
N ASN A 147 26.08 4.91 7.56
CA ASN A 147 24.86 4.23 7.99
C ASN A 147 24.23 3.47 6.82
N ARG A 148 23.32 2.56 7.12
CA ARG A 148 22.60 1.77 6.12
C ARG A 148 21.19 2.28 5.93
N LEU A 149 20.68 2.15 4.71
CA LEU A 149 19.35 2.63 4.34
C LEU A 149 18.25 2.03 5.24
N SER A 150 18.35 0.74 5.58
CA SER A 150 17.31 0.10 6.40
C SER A 150 17.37 0.49 7.88
N ASP A 151 18.41 1.21 8.32
CA ASP A 151 18.43 1.81 9.66
C ASP A 151 17.31 2.87 9.77
N ILE A 152 17.10 3.63 8.69
CA ILE A 152 15.97 4.57 8.56
C ILE A 152 14.64 3.81 8.64
N SER A 153 14.48 2.77 7.81
CA SER A 153 13.27 1.93 7.77
C SER A 153 12.93 1.33 9.13
N SER A 154 13.93 0.88 9.88
CA SER A 154 13.74 0.29 11.20
C SER A 154 13.29 1.31 12.24
N VAL A 155 13.86 2.51 12.23
CA VAL A 155 13.43 3.58 13.16
C VAL A 155 11.98 3.98 12.91
N ILE A 156 11.57 4.09 11.64
CA ILE A 156 10.19 4.41 11.27
C ILE A 156 9.21 3.36 11.82
N GLU A 157 9.47 2.06 11.58
CA GLU A 157 8.61 0.98 12.08
C GLU A 157 8.60 0.88 13.61
N ASN A 158 9.76 1.05 14.26
CA ASN A 158 9.85 1.01 15.71
C ASN A 158 9.07 2.16 16.36
N ARG A 159 9.09 3.37 15.76
CA ARG A 159 8.32 4.51 16.26
C ARG A 159 6.82 4.26 16.15
N ALA A 160 6.35 3.81 14.98
CA ALA A 160 4.94 3.49 14.78
C ALA A 160 4.45 2.45 15.80
N THR A 161 5.15 1.32 15.88
CA THR A 161 4.74 0.19 16.72
C THR A 161 4.78 0.50 18.21
N LYS A 162 5.78 1.27 18.66
CA LYS A 162 5.88 1.73 20.07
C LYS A 162 4.67 2.57 20.50
N ASP A 163 4.16 3.40 19.60
CA ASP A 163 3.03 4.29 19.90
C ASP A 163 1.65 3.65 19.59
N GLY A 164 1.65 2.41 19.12
CA GLY A 164 0.44 1.62 18.81
C GLY A 164 -0.13 1.88 17.42
N PHE A 165 0.68 2.41 16.51
CA PHE A 165 0.34 2.66 15.11
C PHE A 165 0.95 1.61 14.20
N SER A 166 0.44 1.53 12.96
CA SER A 166 1.01 0.69 11.92
C SER A 166 1.62 1.53 10.80
N VAL A 167 2.42 0.89 9.97
CA VAL A 167 3.11 1.53 8.85
C VAL A 167 2.52 1.04 7.53
N VAL A 168 2.26 1.97 6.61
CA VAL A 168 1.83 1.68 5.24
C VAL A 168 2.96 0.99 4.47
N LYS A 169 2.64 -0.11 3.79
CA LYS A 169 3.63 -0.96 3.09
C LYS A 169 3.63 -0.81 1.57
N ASP A 170 2.53 -0.28 1.01
CA ASP A 170 2.34 -0.15 -0.44
C ASP A 170 3.04 1.07 -1.04
N PHE A 171 3.39 2.05 -0.20
CA PHE A 171 4.07 3.28 -0.56
C PHE A 171 5.35 3.43 0.27
N VAL A 172 6.39 3.95 -0.38
CA VAL A 172 7.76 3.95 0.12
C VAL A 172 8.44 5.24 -0.33
N GLY A 173 9.37 5.73 0.48
CA GLY A 173 10.24 6.83 0.07
C GLY A 173 11.15 6.42 -1.10
N HIS A 174 11.89 7.39 -1.63
CA HIS A 174 12.67 7.18 -2.85
C HIS A 174 13.92 8.07 -2.91
N GLY A 175 14.83 7.72 -3.81
CA GLY A 175 15.83 8.67 -4.29
C GLY A 175 15.14 9.76 -5.12
N ILE A 176 15.71 10.96 -5.12
CA ILE A 176 15.20 12.08 -5.92
C ILE A 176 16.35 12.83 -6.57
N GLY A 177 16.10 13.42 -7.74
CA GLY A 177 17.13 14.10 -8.52
C GLY A 177 16.61 14.69 -9.82
N ARG A 178 17.09 14.13 -10.94
CA ARG A 178 16.65 14.51 -12.29
C ARG A 178 15.32 13.89 -12.64
N GLU A 179 15.01 12.75 -12.03
CA GLU A 179 13.69 12.13 -12.05
C GLU A 179 12.99 12.31 -10.71
N MET A 180 11.64 12.28 -10.75
CA MET A 180 10.81 12.38 -9.54
C MET A 180 11.10 11.23 -8.58
N HIS A 181 11.15 10.00 -9.11
CA HIS A 181 11.43 8.79 -8.36
C HIS A 181 12.70 8.12 -8.92
N GLU A 182 13.76 8.10 -8.12
CA GLU A 182 15.04 7.43 -8.40
C GLU A 182 15.31 6.33 -7.36
N GLU A 183 16.28 5.48 -7.63
CA GLU A 183 16.80 4.54 -6.62
C GLU A 183 17.60 5.27 -5.53
N PRO A 184 17.59 4.78 -4.28
CA PRO A 184 16.93 3.58 -3.80
C PRO A 184 15.48 3.83 -3.36
N GLN A 185 14.66 2.78 -3.35
CA GLN A 185 13.42 2.78 -2.56
C GLN A 185 13.74 2.71 -1.07
N ILE A 186 13.02 3.47 -0.26
CA ILE A 186 13.18 3.59 1.19
C ILE A 186 11.92 3.05 1.83
N LEU A 187 11.98 1.78 2.26
CA LEU A 187 10.86 1.18 2.96
C LEU A 187 10.63 1.92 4.28
N ASN A 188 9.37 1.98 4.72
CA ASN A 188 9.03 2.50 6.05
C ASN A 188 9.11 1.40 7.14
N TYR A 189 9.60 0.21 6.78
CA TYR A 189 9.66 -0.96 7.64
C TYR A 189 10.84 -1.88 7.31
N GLY A 190 11.23 -2.71 8.27
CA GLY A 190 12.23 -3.74 8.11
C GLY A 190 13.36 -3.69 9.15
N PRO A 191 14.15 -4.77 9.23
CA PRO A 191 15.26 -4.86 10.16
C PRO A 191 16.40 -3.87 9.83
N PRO A 192 17.11 -3.36 10.84
CA PRO A 192 18.26 -2.47 10.65
C PRO A 192 19.45 -3.23 10.06
N GLY A 193 20.47 -2.49 9.62
CA GLY A 193 21.75 -3.07 9.19
C GLY A 193 21.75 -3.68 7.79
N GLN A 194 20.73 -3.43 6.97
CA GLN A 194 20.56 -3.99 5.62
C GLN A 194 20.54 -2.93 4.52
N GLY A 195 20.62 -3.39 3.27
CA GLY A 195 20.52 -2.53 2.10
C GLY A 195 21.76 -1.66 1.85
N PRO A 196 21.62 -0.63 0.99
CA PRO A 196 22.71 0.25 0.60
C PRO A 196 23.32 1.02 1.77
N VAL A 197 24.64 1.27 1.70
CA VAL A 197 25.31 2.20 2.61
C VAL A 197 25.11 3.62 2.10
N LEU A 198 24.70 4.52 2.99
CA LEU A 198 24.51 5.94 2.70
C LEU A 198 25.85 6.59 2.34
N LYS A 199 25.84 7.35 1.24
CA LYS A 199 27.03 8.03 0.72
C LYS A 199 26.75 9.51 0.51
N ARG A 200 27.80 10.31 0.59
CA ARG A 200 27.75 11.73 0.23
C ARG A 200 27.20 11.89 -1.19
N GLY A 201 26.25 12.80 -1.34
CA GLY A 201 25.59 13.09 -2.61
C GLY A 201 24.34 12.25 -2.88
N MET A 202 24.01 11.25 -2.04
CA MET A 202 22.65 10.69 -2.07
C MET A 202 21.65 11.76 -1.65
N VAL A 203 20.52 11.83 -2.36
CA VAL A 203 19.39 12.71 -2.04
C VAL A 203 18.15 11.85 -2.01
N LEU A 204 17.45 11.90 -0.87
CA LEU A 204 16.42 10.94 -0.48
C LEU A 204 15.17 11.72 -0.05
N ALA A 205 14.00 11.27 -0.48
CA ALA A 205 12.69 11.63 0.05
C ALA A 205 12.28 10.54 1.04
N ILE A 206 12.24 10.88 2.33
CA ILE A 206 11.85 9.96 3.42
C ILE A 206 10.41 10.32 3.82
N GLU A 207 9.52 9.35 3.69
CA GLU A 207 8.07 9.59 3.65
C GLU A 207 7.33 8.62 4.57
N PRO A 208 7.49 8.73 5.90
CA PRO A 208 6.82 7.83 6.83
C PRO A 208 5.30 8.05 6.76
N MET A 209 4.58 6.97 6.54
CA MET A 209 3.11 6.95 6.45
C MET A 209 2.58 6.01 7.52
N PHE A 210 1.97 6.58 8.57
CA PHE A 210 1.42 5.82 9.69
C PHE A 210 -0.11 5.77 9.62
N ASN A 211 -0.66 4.61 9.98
CA ASN A 211 -2.10 4.42 10.15
C ASN A 211 -2.42 4.23 11.63
N GLN A 212 -3.56 4.79 12.07
CA GLN A 212 -4.14 4.45 13.37
C GLN A 212 -4.52 2.96 13.45
N GLY A 213 -4.99 2.41 12.33
CA GLY A 213 -5.48 1.04 12.18
C GLY A 213 -4.45 0.10 11.57
N SER A 214 -4.91 -0.80 10.70
CA SER A 214 -4.04 -1.77 10.00
C SER A 214 -3.13 -1.12 8.93
N SER A 215 -2.12 -1.86 8.49
CA SER A 215 -1.16 -1.40 7.46
C SER A 215 -1.72 -1.38 6.03
N ASP A 216 -2.91 -1.92 5.83
CA ASP A 216 -3.46 -2.18 4.49
C ASP A 216 -4.06 -0.91 3.89
N VAL A 217 -3.71 -0.60 2.63
CA VAL A 217 -4.32 0.51 1.89
C VAL A 217 -5.32 -0.02 0.88
N GLU A 218 -6.59 0.28 1.07
CA GLU A 218 -7.64 -0.12 0.14
C GLU A 218 -7.96 0.97 -0.89
N ILE A 219 -7.97 0.59 -2.16
CA ILE A 219 -8.51 1.43 -3.23
C ILE A 219 -10.04 1.26 -3.22
N LEU A 220 -10.71 2.07 -2.38
CA LEU A 220 -12.16 2.34 -2.32
C LEU A 220 -13.06 1.15 -2.72
N ALA A 221 -13.50 0.37 -1.73
CA ALA A 221 -14.43 -0.76 -1.87
C ALA A 221 -15.66 -0.49 -2.77
N LEU A 222 -16.10 0.76 -2.90
CA LEU A 222 -17.15 1.19 -3.82
C LEU A 222 -16.75 1.04 -5.30
N VAL A 223 -15.52 1.43 -5.65
CA VAL A 223 -14.98 1.31 -7.01
C VAL A 223 -14.84 -0.17 -7.38
N GLN A 224 -14.36 -0.99 -6.45
CA GLN A 224 -14.26 -2.43 -6.62
C GLN A 224 -15.63 -3.08 -6.79
N SER A 225 -16.60 -2.75 -5.93
CA SER A 225 -17.98 -3.26 -6.01
C SER A 225 -18.64 -2.86 -7.34
N THR A 226 -18.43 -1.62 -7.78
CA THR A 226 -18.93 -1.14 -9.08
C THR A 226 -18.32 -1.93 -10.24
N ALA A 227 -16.99 -2.10 -10.26
CA ALA A 227 -16.29 -2.86 -11.29
C ALA A 227 -16.75 -4.33 -11.35
N MET A 228 -16.96 -4.97 -10.19
CA MET A 228 -17.45 -6.35 -10.09
C MET A 228 -18.85 -6.50 -10.70
N VAL A 229 -19.77 -5.57 -10.40
CA VAL A 229 -21.14 -5.62 -10.93
C VAL A 229 -21.14 -5.50 -12.46
N PHE A 230 -20.33 -4.61 -13.04
CA PHE A 230 -20.18 -4.51 -14.49
C PHE A 230 -19.48 -5.73 -15.11
N PHE A 231 -18.54 -6.35 -14.40
CA PHE A 231 -17.89 -7.58 -14.86
C PHE A 231 -18.87 -8.75 -14.90
N PHE A 232 -19.63 -8.99 -13.82
CA PHE A 232 -20.61 -10.09 -13.75
C PHE A 232 -21.81 -9.92 -14.68
N ARG A 233 -22.15 -8.69 -15.06
CA ARG A 233 -23.10 -8.42 -16.15
C ARG A 233 -22.67 -9.14 -17.44
N ASN A 234 -21.39 -9.08 -17.80
CA ASN A 234 -20.89 -9.67 -19.05
C ASN A 234 -20.97 -11.21 -19.06
N PHE A 235 -21.11 -11.84 -17.89
CA PHE A 235 -21.28 -13.29 -17.74
C PHE A 235 -22.75 -13.72 -17.60
N GLY A 236 -23.71 -12.80 -17.71
CA GLY A 236 -25.14 -13.10 -17.56
C GLY A 236 -25.55 -13.55 -16.15
N ALA A 237 -24.68 -13.34 -15.15
CA ALA A 237 -24.92 -13.77 -13.77
C ALA A 237 -25.88 -12.84 -13.00
N ILE A 238 -26.19 -11.66 -13.56
CA ILE A 238 -27.14 -10.70 -12.99
C ILE A 238 -28.42 -10.74 -13.83
N PRO A 239 -29.48 -11.41 -13.37
CA PRO A 239 -30.69 -11.65 -14.17
C PRO A 239 -31.47 -10.37 -14.48
N ASN A 240 -31.46 -9.37 -13.58
CA ASN A 240 -32.15 -8.08 -13.75
C ASN A 240 -31.16 -6.92 -13.62
N PHE A 241 -30.83 -6.25 -14.73
CA PHE A 241 -29.94 -5.09 -14.76
C PHE A 241 -30.74 -3.78 -14.73
N ASP A 242 -31.51 -3.58 -13.67
CA ASP A 242 -32.19 -2.31 -13.39
C ASP A 242 -31.36 -1.45 -12.43
N PHE A 243 -31.52 -0.12 -12.52
CA PHE A 243 -30.77 0.84 -11.70
C PHE A 243 -30.90 0.54 -10.21
N MET A 244 -32.12 0.23 -9.74
CA MET A 244 -32.37 -0.08 -8.33
C MET A 244 -31.67 -1.36 -7.88
N HIS A 245 -31.62 -2.38 -8.75
CA HIS A 245 -30.97 -3.65 -8.45
C HIS A 245 -29.44 -3.50 -8.43
N VAL A 246 -28.88 -2.77 -9.39
CA VAL A 246 -27.44 -2.47 -9.45
C VAL A 246 -27.01 -1.66 -8.23
N ALA A 247 -27.75 -0.62 -7.87
CA ALA A 247 -27.48 0.20 -6.70
C ALA A 247 -27.52 -0.64 -5.41
N LEU A 248 -28.53 -1.50 -5.26
CA LEU A 248 -28.67 -2.39 -4.10
C LEU A 248 -27.48 -3.36 -3.99
N ILE A 249 -27.03 -3.97 -5.09
CA ILE A 249 -25.88 -4.88 -5.09
C ILE A 249 -24.60 -4.13 -4.69
N ILE A 250 -24.34 -2.96 -5.28
CA ILE A 250 -23.15 -2.15 -4.98
C ILE A 250 -23.14 -1.74 -3.50
N ILE A 251 -24.27 -1.27 -2.97
CA ILE A 251 -24.40 -0.87 -1.56
C ILE A 251 -24.17 -2.07 -0.65
N THR A 252 -24.77 -3.23 -0.96
CA THR A 252 -24.66 -4.44 -0.14
C THR A 252 -23.24 -4.99 -0.12
N LEU A 253 -22.57 -5.03 -1.28
CA LEU A 253 -21.18 -5.48 -1.39
C LEU A 253 -20.22 -4.52 -0.68
N THR A 254 -20.42 -3.22 -0.85
CA THR A 254 -19.60 -2.19 -0.19
C THR A 254 -19.78 -2.27 1.32
N ALA A 255 -21.03 -2.23 1.80
CA ALA A 255 -21.35 -2.30 3.23
C ALA A 255 -20.88 -3.62 3.87
N GLY A 256 -21.06 -4.74 3.18
CA GLY A 256 -20.58 -6.04 3.66
C GLY A 256 -19.06 -6.11 3.76
N THR A 257 -18.35 -5.56 2.77
CA THR A 257 -16.88 -5.48 2.78
C THR A 257 -16.41 -4.60 3.94
N THR A 258 -16.96 -3.40 4.08
CA THR A 258 -16.63 -2.48 5.18
C THR A 258 -16.91 -3.08 6.56
N LEU A 259 -18.03 -3.80 6.71
CA LEU A 259 -18.37 -4.48 7.96
C LEU A 259 -17.37 -5.59 8.31
N ILE A 260 -17.02 -6.44 7.34
CA ILE A 260 -16.05 -7.54 7.52
C ILE A 260 -14.67 -6.99 7.84
N MET A 261 -14.26 -5.92 7.17
CA MET A 261 -13.00 -5.24 7.47
C MET A 261 -12.99 -4.69 8.89
N TRP A 262 -14.04 -3.94 9.28
CA TRP A 262 -14.16 -3.39 10.62
C TRP A 262 -14.09 -4.49 11.69
N LEU A 263 -14.74 -5.63 11.45
CA LEU A 263 -14.65 -6.79 12.34
C LEU A 263 -13.23 -7.37 12.37
N GLY A 264 -12.54 -7.45 11.24
CA GLY A 264 -11.15 -7.90 11.15
C GLY A 264 -10.20 -6.96 11.89
N GLU A 265 -10.44 -5.67 11.79
CA GLU A 265 -9.69 -4.64 12.50
C GLU A 265 -9.92 -4.71 14.01
N LEU A 266 -11.15 -4.94 14.46
CA LEU A 266 -11.43 -5.20 15.88
C LEU A 266 -10.63 -6.41 16.40
N ILE A 267 -10.56 -7.50 15.64
CA ILE A 267 -9.78 -8.68 16.02
C ILE A 267 -8.28 -8.36 16.12
N ASN A 268 -7.75 -7.55 15.21
CA ASN A 268 -6.36 -7.08 15.25
C ASN A 268 -6.09 -6.22 16.49
N ILE A 269 -6.96 -5.24 16.78
CA ILE A 269 -6.82 -4.31 17.91
C ILE A 269 -6.81 -5.05 19.25
N HIS A 270 -7.61 -6.11 19.38
CA HIS A 270 -7.66 -6.94 20.58
C HIS A 270 -6.51 -7.97 20.68
N GLY A 271 -5.59 -7.99 19.70
CA GLY A 271 -4.40 -8.84 19.72
C GLY A 271 -4.66 -10.34 19.56
N ILE A 272 -5.85 -10.73 19.08
CA ILE A 272 -6.27 -12.13 18.98
C ILE A 272 -5.58 -12.85 17.81
N GLY A 273 -5.13 -12.10 16.78
CA GLY A 273 -4.43 -12.62 15.61
C GLY A 273 -4.63 -11.73 14.38
N ASN A 274 -4.37 -12.25 13.18
CA ASN A 274 -4.71 -11.56 11.92
C ASN A 274 -6.21 -11.71 11.64
N GLY A 275 -6.97 -10.63 11.84
CA GLY A 275 -8.41 -10.60 11.80
C GLY A 275 -9.02 -10.99 10.47
N ILE A 276 -8.45 -10.53 9.34
CA ILE A 276 -8.92 -10.93 8.00
C ILE A 276 -8.73 -12.45 7.81
N SER A 277 -7.58 -12.98 8.21
CA SER A 277 -7.28 -14.42 8.11
C SER A 277 -8.22 -15.25 8.98
N LEU A 278 -8.51 -14.78 10.19
CA LEU A 278 -9.43 -15.45 11.12
C LEU A 278 -10.88 -15.43 10.62
N ILE A 279 -11.33 -14.33 10.03
CA ILE A 279 -12.69 -14.24 9.45
C ILE A 279 -12.81 -15.18 8.25
N ILE A 280 -11.83 -15.20 7.36
CA ILE A 280 -11.80 -16.13 6.23
C ILE A 280 -11.79 -17.57 6.75
N PHE A 281 -10.95 -17.87 7.74
CA PHE A 281 -10.86 -19.20 8.36
C PHE A 281 -12.18 -19.65 9.02
N ALA A 282 -12.84 -18.76 9.77
CA ALA A 282 -14.15 -19.05 10.35
C ALA A 282 -15.22 -19.29 9.27
N SER A 283 -15.17 -18.56 8.16
CA SER A 283 -16.05 -18.77 7.00
C SER A 283 -15.81 -20.12 6.32
N ILE A 284 -14.58 -20.61 6.33
CA ILE A 284 -14.25 -21.95 5.80
C ILE A 284 -14.79 -23.02 6.73
N ILE A 285 -14.49 -22.94 8.03
CA ILE A 285 -14.93 -23.93 9.02
C ILE A 285 -16.45 -24.08 9.04
N SER A 286 -17.19 -22.97 8.89
CA SER A 286 -18.66 -23.02 8.89
C SER A 286 -19.26 -23.77 7.70
N ARG A 287 -18.53 -23.92 6.58
CA ARG A 287 -19.00 -24.64 5.39
C ARG A 287 -18.74 -26.15 5.45
N ILE A 288 -17.70 -26.57 6.17
CA ILE A 288 -17.26 -27.97 6.27
C ILE A 288 -18.40 -28.94 6.65
N PRO A 289 -19.26 -28.67 7.67
CA PRO A 289 -20.33 -29.60 8.04
C PRO A 289 -21.35 -29.85 6.92
N GLY A 290 -21.70 -28.81 6.16
CA GLY A 290 -22.64 -28.91 5.04
C GLY A 290 -22.10 -29.74 3.88
N GLU A 291 -20.80 -29.58 3.59
CA GLU A 291 -20.11 -30.35 2.56
C GLU A 291 -19.91 -31.83 2.98
N LEU A 292 -19.62 -32.10 4.25
CA LEU A 292 -19.58 -33.46 4.77
C LEU A 292 -20.95 -34.15 4.67
N LEU A 293 -22.03 -33.46 5.06
CA LEU A 293 -23.38 -34.01 4.99
C LEU A 293 -23.84 -34.28 3.56
N SER A 294 -23.46 -33.44 2.59
CA SER A 294 -23.77 -33.66 1.17
C SER A 294 -22.99 -34.84 0.59
N LEU A 295 -21.73 -35.02 1.00
CA LEU A 295 -20.92 -36.21 0.68
C LEU A 295 -21.51 -37.49 1.29
N PHE A 296 -22.03 -37.44 2.52
CA PHE A 296 -22.70 -38.59 3.15
C PHE A 296 -24.05 -38.94 2.50
N ARG A 297 -24.76 -37.95 1.93
CA ARG A 297 -26.05 -38.17 1.23
C ARG A 297 -25.89 -38.73 -0.19
N LEU A 298 -24.76 -38.49 -0.84
CA LEU A 298 -24.39 -39.16 -2.10
C LEU A 298 -24.07 -40.64 -1.81
N ARG A 299 -25.13 -41.46 -1.78
CA ARG A 299 -25.06 -42.91 -1.56
C ARG A 299 -24.04 -43.56 -2.52
N GLY A 300 -23.01 -44.13 -1.92
CA GLY A 300 -21.98 -44.92 -2.60
C GLY A 300 -20.58 -44.40 -2.30
N THR A 301 -20.19 -44.36 -1.02
CA THR A 301 -18.80 -44.06 -0.63
C THR A 301 -17.89 -45.19 -1.10
N ASN A 302 -17.47 -45.10 -2.36
CA ASN A 302 -16.29 -45.78 -2.84
C ASN A 302 -15.15 -45.33 -1.93
N TYR A 303 -14.64 -46.23 -1.08
CA TYR A 303 -13.49 -45.98 -0.21
C TYR A 303 -12.30 -45.39 -0.98
N PHE A 304 -12.22 -45.67 -2.29
CA PHE A 304 -11.30 -45.04 -3.23
C PHE A 304 -11.44 -43.50 -3.30
N PHE A 305 -12.64 -42.95 -3.44
CA PHE A 305 -12.85 -41.50 -3.51
C PHE A 305 -12.59 -40.82 -2.17
N LEU A 306 -12.90 -41.49 -1.06
CA LEU A 306 -12.60 -40.98 0.28
C LEU A 306 -11.09 -40.94 0.54
N ALA A 307 -10.38 -42.00 0.13
CA ALA A 307 -8.92 -42.07 0.21
C ALA A 307 -8.25 -41.04 -0.72
N LEU A 308 -8.75 -40.91 -1.95
CA LEU A 308 -8.27 -39.91 -2.91
C LEU A 308 -8.45 -38.49 -2.38
N PHE A 309 -9.63 -38.18 -1.83
CA PHE A 309 -9.89 -36.87 -1.21
C PHE A 309 -8.93 -36.60 -0.05
N ALA A 310 -8.74 -37.55 0.86
CA ALA A 310 -7.80 -37.40 1.97
C ALA A 310 -6.36 -37.16 1.49
N ILE A 311 -5.89 -37.89 0.47
CA ILE A 311 -4.56 -37.71 -0.14
C ILE A 311 -4.46 -36.32 -0.77
N LEU A 312 -5.48 -35.87 -1.50
CA LEU A 312 -5.50 -34.57 -2.17
C LEU A 312 -5.52 -33.42 -1.15
N SER A 313 -6.28 -33.55 -0.06
CA SER A 313 -6.29 -32.58 1.04
C SER A 313 -4.92 -32.49 1.72
N ILE A 314 -4.28 -33.62 2.02
CA ILE A 314 -2.92 -33.64 2.58
C ILE A 314 -1.92 -33.01 1.59
N GLY A 315 -2.02 -33.33 0.30
CA GLY A 315 -1.20 -32.75 -0.75
C GLY A 315 -1.36 -31.22 -0.85
N ILE A 316 -2.59 -30.71 -0.74
CA ILE A 316 -2.87 -29.26 -0.71
C ILE A 316 -2.28 -28.63 0.54
N ILE A 317 -2.44 -29.22 1.72
CA ILE A 317 -1.85 -28.72 2.97
C ILE A 317 -0.33 -28.63 2.83
N ILE A 318 0.32 -29.67 2.29
CA ILE A 318 1.76 -29.69 2.04
C ILE A 318 2.14 -28.59 1.04
N ALA A 319 1.40 -28.44 -0.06
CA ALA A 319 1.66 -27.39 -1.05
C ALA A 319 1.52 -25.98 -0.47
N VAL A 320 0.52 -25.75 0.38
CA VAL A 320 0.31 -24.48 1.10
C VAL A 320 1.48 -24.21 2.04
N ILE A 321 1.92 -25.20 2.81
CA ILE A 321 3.09 -25.08 3.69
C ILE A 321 4.35 -24.77 2.87
N LEU A 322 4.56 -25.44 1.74
CA LEU A 322 5.71 -25.21 0.86
C LEU A 322 5.71 -23.82 0.23
N ILE A 323 4.53 -23.30 -0.16
CA ILE A 323 4.40 -21.92 -0.67
C ILE A 323 4.65 -20.91 0.46
N GLN A 324 4.16 -21.20 1.67
CA GLN A 324 4.29 -20.30 2.82
C GLN A 324 5.71 -20.25 3.40
N GLN A 325 6.42 -21.37 3.37
CA GLN A 325 7.85 -21.46 3.72
C GLN A 325 8.77 -21.17 2.52
N GLY A 326 8.19 -20.96 1.33
CA GLY A 326 8.92 -20.62 0.13
C GLY A 326 9.57 -19.26 0.27
N GLU A 327 10.89 -19.24 0.39
CA GLU A 327 11.68 -18.01 0.37
C GLU A 327 12.67 -18.07 -0.78
N ARG A 328 12.55 -17.12 -1.71
CA ARG A 328 13.54 -16.97 -2.79
C ARG A 328 14.71 -16.19 -2.23
N LYS A 329 15.84 -16.87 -2.04
CA LYS A 329 17.12 -16.24 -1.73
C LYS A 329 17.66 -15.58 -3.00
N ILE A 330 17.53 -14.27 -3.11
CA ILE A 330 18.12 -13.52 -4.23
C ILE A 330 19.59 -13.25 -3.87
N PRO A 331 20.57 -13.84 -4.57
CA PRO A 331 21.97 -13.59 -4.30
C PRO A 331 22.30 -12.16 -4.72
N VAL A 332 22.66 -11.33 -3.75
CA VAL A 332 23.18 -9.99 -4.01
C VAL A 332 24.69 -10.11 -4.03
N GLN A 333 25.26 -10.09 -5.23
CA GLN A 333 26.71 -9.97 -5.39
C GLN A 333 27.09 -8.51 -5.22
N TYR A 334 27.70 -8.18 -4.10
CA TYR A 334 28.34 -6.89 -3.95
C TYR A 334 29.57 -6.83 -4.86
N ALA A 335 29.68 -5.77 -5.66
CA ALA A 335 30.81 -5.57 -6.56
C ALA A 335 32.13 -5.70 -5.78
N LYS A 336 33.06 -6.51 -6.30
CA LYS A 336 34.39 -6.68 -5.72
C LYS A 336 35.06 -5.31 -5.63
N ARG A 337 35.48 -4.94 -4.43
CA ARG A 337 36.09 -3.63 -4.16
C ARG A 337 37.59 -3.73 -4.47
N ILE A 338 38.04 -3.01 -5.50
CA ILE A 338 39.47 -2.86 -5.78
C ILE A 338 39.91 -1.53 -5.14
N VAL A 339 40.87 -1.59 -4.20
CA VAL A 339 41.49 -0.41 -3.59
C VAL A 339 42.99 -0.51 -3.82
N GLY A 340 43.53 0.35 -4.69
CA GLY A 340 44.93 0.27 -5.13
C GLY A 340 45.23 -1.05 -5.86
N ARG A 341 46.29 -1.76 -5.45
CA ARG A 341 46.68 -3.08 -6.00
C ARG A 341 45.99 -4.29 -5.34
N LYS A 342 45.15 -4.09 -4.31
CA LYS A 342 44.51 -5.19 -3.58
C LYS A 342 43.02 -5.29 -3.92
N VAL A 343 42.59 -6.50 -4.27
CA VAL A 343 41.18 -6.85 -4.52
C VAL A 343 40.59 -7.40 -3.23
N PHE A 344 39.63 -6.70 -2.66
CA PHE A 344 38.84 -7.20 -1.53
C PHE A 344 37.63 -7.96 -2.07
N GLY A 345 37.55 -9.24 -1.72
CA GLY A 345 36.53 -10.17 -2.21
C GLY A 345 35.12 -9.71 -1.84
N GLY A 346 34.20 -9.82 -2.82
CA GLY A 346 32.78 -9.58 -2.59
C GLY A 346 32.21 -10.74 -1.79
N GLN A 347 31.71 -10.45 -0.59
CA GLN A 347 30.85 -11.40 0.12
C GLN A 347 29.53 -11.49 -0.64
N SER A 348 29.03 -12.70 -0.85
CA SER A 348 27.68 -12.93 -1.34
C SER A 348 26.73 -13.00 -0.15
N THR A 349 25.79 -12.07 -0.05
CA THR A 349 24.68 -12.14 0.91
C THR A 349 23.39 -12.41 0.15
N TYR A 350 22.43 -13.07 0.78
CA TYR A 350 21.11 -13.31 0.21
C TYR A 350 20.08 -12.41 0.88
N ILE A 351 19.19 -11.82 0.07
CA ILE A 351 17.97 -11.19 0.58
C ILE A 351 16.87 -12.26 0.54
N PRO A 352 16.25 -12.63 1.68
CA PRO A 352 15.12 -13.55 1.68
C PRO A 352 13.88 -12.80 1.19
N LEU A 353 13.45 -13.10 -0.03
CA LEU A 353 12.16 -12.66 -0.54
C LEU A 353 11.15 -13.76 -0.28
N LYS A 354 10.28 -13.58 0.72
CA LYS A 354 9.15 -14.50 0.95
C LYS A 354 8.29 -14.53 -0.31
N VAL A 355 7.95 -15.72 -0.78
CA VAL A 355 7.05 -15.92 -1.93
C VAL A 355 5.66 -15.34 -1.64
N ASN A 356 5.28 -15.27 -0.37
CA ASN A 356 4.06 -14.61 0.07
C ASN A 356 4.35 -13.54 1.14
N GLN A 357 4.06 -12.28 0.83
CA GLN A 357 4.23 -11.14 1.75
C GLN A 357 2.98 -10.87 2.60
N SER A 358 1.81 -11.35 2.18
CA SER A 358 0.54 -11.14 2.87
C SER A 358 -0.05 -12.49 3.25
N GLY A 359 0.01 -12.86 4.54
CA GLY A 359 -0.28 -14.21 5.07
C GLY A 359 -1.64 -14.83 4.72
N VAL A 360 -2.47 -14.13 3.95
CA VAL A 360 -3.83 -14.49 3.51
C VAL A 360 -3.85 -15.31 2.20
N MET A 361 -2.89 -15.12 1.30
CA MET A 361 -2.92 -15.73 -0.04
C MET A 361 -2.91 -17.28 -0.07
N PRO A 362 -2.16 -17.99 0.79
CA PRO A 362 -2.11 -19.45 0.80
C PRO A 362 -3.44 -20.06 1.25
N LEU A 363 -4.14 -19.38 2.17
CA LEU A 363 -5.48 -19.77 2.60
C LEU A 363 -6.49 -19.62 1.44
N ILE A 364 -6.44 -18.50 0.72
CA ILE A 364 -7.29 -18.26 -0.46
C ILE A 364 -6.99 -19.29 -1.57
N LEU A 365 -5.72 -19.55 -1.86
CA LEU A 365 -5.32 -20.54 -2.88
C LEU A 365 -5.79 -21.95 -2.51
N ALA A 366 -5.65 -22.35 -1.24
CA ALA A 366 -6.15 -23.63 -0.75
C ALA A 366 -7.66 -23.77 -0.98
N ILE A 367 -8.43 -22.72 -0.68
CA ILE A 367 -9.88 -22.68 -0.91
C ILE A 367 -10.21 -22.76 -2.39
N SER A 368 -9.55 -21.98 -3.25
CA SER A 368 -9.79 -22.02 -4.69
C SER A 368 -9.55 -23.42 -5.25
N VAL A 369 -8.48 -24.10 -4.82
CA VAL A 369 -8.17 -25.47 -5.26
C VAL A 369 -9.16 -26.49 -4.69
N MET A 370 -9.61 -26.34 -3.44
CA MET A 370 -10.60 -27.25 -2.82
C MET A 370 -12.00 -27.10 -3.41
N LEU A 371 -12.43 -25.87 -3.71
CA LEU A 371 -13.76 -25.59 -4.28
C LEU A 371 -13.82 -25.84 -5.79
N PHE A 372 -12.69 -25.80 -6.49
CA PHE A 372 -12.63 -25.94 -7.96
C PHE A 372 -13.29 -27.22 -8.50
N PRO A 373 -13.06 -28.43 -7.94
CA PRO A 373 -13.75 -29.64 -8.38
C PRO A 373 -15.27 -29.57 -8.18
N ALA A 374 -15.73 -29.01 -7.06
CA ALA A 374 -17.16 -28.86 -6.77
C ALA A 374 -17.83 -27.84 -7.71
N THR A 375 -17.15 -26.73 -8.01
CA THR A 375 -17.64 -25.71 -8.97
C THR A 375 -17.72 -26.28 -10.39
N ILE A 376 -16.72 -27.05 -10.83
CA ILE A 376 -16.75 -27.74 -12.13
C ILE A 376 -17.87 -28.79 -12.16
N ALA A 377 -18.02 -29.59 -11.11
CA ALA A 377 -19.08 -30.60 -11.03
C ALA A 377 -20.47 -29.95 -11.13
N GLN A 378 -20.72 -28.84 -10.43
CA GLN A 378 -21.96 -28.08 -10.56
C GLN A 378 -22.15 -27.51 -11.97
N PHE A 379 -21.10 -27.00 -12.61
CA PHE A 379 -21.18 -26.46 -13.96
C PHE A 379 -21.49 -27.55 -15.01
N ILE A 380 -20.90 -28.74 -14.86
CA ILE A 380 -21.15 -29.90 -15.73
C ILE A 380 -22.56 -30.45 -15.50
N LEU A 381 -23.00 -30.62 -14.25
CA LEU A 381 -24.34 -31.12 -13.91
C LEU A 381 -25.46 -30.18 -14.35
N ASN A 382 -25.28 -28.86 -14.24
CA ASN A 382 -26.26 -27.89 -14.75
C ASN A 382 -26.37 -27.91 -16.28
N LYS A 383 -25.27 -28.21 -17.00
CA LYS A 383 -25.33 -28.40 -18.46
C LYS A 383 -26.16 -29.61 -18.86
N SER A 384 -26.16 -30.68 -18.05
CA SER A 384 -26.97 -31.87 -18.28
C SER A 384 -28.48 -31.60 -18.12
N ASN A 385 -28.85 -30.68 -17.22
CA ASN A 385 -30.25 -30.30 -16.99
C ASN A 385 -30.79 -29.30 -18.03
N CYS A 386 -29.93 -28.57 -18.76
CA CYS A 386 -30.35 -27.69 -19.86
C CYS A 386 -30.54 -28.41 -21.21
N LEU A 387 -30.22 -29.71 -21.32
CA LEU A 387 -30.44 -30.50 -22.55
C LEU A 387 -31.78 -31.26 -22.56
N PHE A 388 -32.58 -31.15 -21.48
CA PHE A 388 -33.91 -31.77 -21.36
C PHE A 388 -35.00 -30.80 -20.88
N ALA A 389 -34.87 -29.50 -21.18
CA ALA A 389 -35.93 -28.51 -20.97
C ALA A 389 -36.30 -27.84 -22.29
#